data_AF-A0ABD2EK05-F1
#
_entry.id   AF-A0ABD2EK05-F1
#
_cell.length_a   1.000
_cell.length_b   1.000
_cell.length_c   1.000
_cell.angle_alpha   90.00
_cell.angle_beta   90.00
_cell.angle_gamma   90.00
#
_symmetry.space_group_name_H-M   'P 1'
#
loop_
_entity.id
_entity.type
_entity.pdbx_description
1 polymer ?
#
loop_
_entity_poly.entity_id
_entity_poly.type
_entity_poly.pdbx_seq_one_letter_code
_entity_poly.pdbx_strand_id
1 'polypeptide(L)'
;MWRWLKVSFTGASEVLIEMKNQDVKFSKDTYVLAFAICYKLNSPESFKICTTLREEALIKGEVLSRRASCFAVALALNQNQVAKAMSIFSQIMNPESIACTNLNIIIHIQSNMLETPIEILTDAAEGNVSKFVKRYAFSEEVLAKLREKVKDMPALMTRFDEIYGKLHISGQVTTHTLDALLCHTPREKKSRMLPLNKRTVSRRTLQPLSKSLLAE
;
A
#
# COMPACT_ATOMS: atom_id res chain seq x y z
N MET A 1 -22.30 1.93 -10.16
CA MET A 1 -21.41 1.90 -8.97
C MET A 1 -20.13 2.71 -9.20
N TRP A 2 -19.34 2.45 -10.25
CA TRP A 2 -18.09 3.18 -10.58
C TRP A 2 -18.21 4.70 -10.72
N ARG A 3 -19.30 5.21 -11.33
CA ARG A 3 -19.52 6.66 -11.50
C ARG A 3 -19.65 7.40 -10.17
N TRP A 4 -20.33 6.81 -9.19
CA TRP A 4 -20.50 7.38 -7.85
C TRP A 4 -19.18 7.38 -7.05
N LEU A 5 -18.40 6.29 -7.14
CA LEU A 5 -17.06 6.23 -6.55
C LEU A 5 -16.13 7.29 -7.14
N LYS A 6 -16.13 7.46 -8.46
CA LYS A 6 -15.33 8.51 -9.11
C LYS A 6 -15.72 9.91 -8.62
N VAL A 7 -17.02 10.18 -8.50
CA VAL A 7 -17.55 11.44 -7.93
C VAL A 7 -17.11 11.64 -6.47
N SER A 8 -17.06 10.58 -5.67
CA SER A 8 -16.59 10.68 -4.29
C SER A 8 -15.09 10.98 -4.19
N PHE A 9 -14.26 10.43 -5.09
CA PHE A 9 -12.83 10.70 -5.12
C PHE A 9 -12.51 12.09 -5.67
N THR A 10 -13.30 12.61 -6.63
CA THR A 10 -13.16 14.00 -7.09
C THR A 10 -13.49 14.97 -5.96
N GLY A 11 -14.58 14.76 -5.22
CA GLY A 11 -14.91 15.59 -4.05
C GLY A 11 -13.85 15.51 -2.96
N ALA A 12 -13.29 14.33 -2.70
CA ALA A 12 -12.18 14.19 -1.74
C ALA A 12 -10.90 14.91 -2.21
N SER A 13 -10.63 14.93 -3.52
CA SER A 13 -9.52 15.69 -4.09
C SER A 13 -9.73 17.21 -3.95
N GLU A 14 -10.96 17.70 -4.11
CA GLU A 14 -11.30 19.11 -3.90
C GLU A 14 -11.06 19.52 -2.44
N VAL A 15 -11.46 18.68 -1.48
CA VAL A 15 -11.16 18.93 -0.06
C VAL A 15 -9.66 19.03 0.20
N LEU A 16 -8.85 18.15 -0.40
CA LEU A 16 -7.38 18.20 -0.25
C LEU A 16 -6.77 19.47 -0.85
N ILE A 17 -7.29 19.91 -1.99
CA ILE A 17 -6.88 21.18 -2.62
C ILE A 17 -7.25 22.35 -1.70
N GLU A 18 -8.44 22.35 -1.13
CA GLU A 18 -8.90 23.41 -0.24
C GLU A 18 -8.11 23.46 1.07
N MET A 19 -7.85 22.31 1.69
CA MET A 19 -6.95 22.22 2.84
C MET A 19 -5.58 22.83 2.54
N LYS A 20 -5.05 22.58 1.34
CA LYS A 20 -3.79 23.17 0.90
C LYS A 20 -3.89 24.67 0.67
N ASN A 21 -4.98 25.16 0.07
CA ASN A 21 -5.20 26.60 -0.14
C ASN A 21 -5.27 27.36 1.19
N GLN A 22 -5.78 26.71 2.24
CA GLN A 22 -5.84 27.23 3.61
C GLN A 22 -4.55 26.99 4.42
N ASP A 23 -3.47 26.55 3.77
CA ASP A 23 -2.17 26.20 4.39
C ASP A 23 -2.29 25.22 5.57
N VAL A 24 -3.27 24.31 5.52
CA VAL A 24 -3.41 23.26 6.52
C VAL A 24 -2.24 22.30 6.40
N LYS A 25 -1.51 22.13 7.51
CA LYS A 25 -0.38 21.19 7.56
C LYS A 25 -0.85 19.74 7.36
N PHE A 26 -0.28 19.07 6.37
CA PHE A 26 -0.58 17.66 6.10
C PHE A 26 0.13 16.74 7.10
N SER A 27 -0.64 15.84 7.70
CA SER A 27 -0.10 14.74 8.48
C SER A 27 0.38 13.60 7.58
N LYS A 28 1.10 12.63 8.15
CA LYS A 28 1.47 11.39 7.43
C LYS A 28 0.27 10.66 6.84
N ASP A 29 -0.85 10.63 7.57
CA ASP A 29 -2.08 9.97 7.11
C ASP A 29 -2.79 10.78 6.03
N THR A 30 -2.70 12.12 6.09
CA THR A 30 -3.20 13.01 5.04
C THR A 30 -2.49 12.74 3.71
N TYR A 31 -1.15 12.57 3.72
CA TYR A 31 -0.40 12.19 2.51
C TYR A 31 -0.79 10.81 1.98
N VAL A 32 -0.99 9.82 2.87
CA VAL A 32 -1.46 8.49 2.47
C VAL A 32 -2.81 8.58 1.78
N LEU A 33 -3.75 9.32 2.36
CA LEU A 33 -5.08 9.52 1.80
C LEU A 33 -5.03 10.25 0.46
N ALA A 34 -4.26 11.35 0.38
CA ALA A 34 -4.09 12.12 -0.84
C ALA A 34 -3.52 11.29 -1.99
N PHE A 35 -2.48 10.50 -1.73
CA PHE A 35 -1.86 9.68 -2.77
C PHE A 35 -2.75 8.49 -3.13
N ALA A 36 -3.49 7.92 -2.18
CA ALA A 36 -4.50 6.89 -2.45
C ALA A 36 -5.63 7.41 -3.35
N ILE A 37 -6.14 8.62 -3.10
CA ILE A 37 -7.16 9.27 -3.94
C ILE A 37 -6.61 9.50 -5.35
N CYS A 38 -5.40 10.03 -5.47
CA CYS A 38 -4.77 10.24 -6.77
C CYS A 38 -4.59 8.92 -7.53
N TYR A 39 -4.14 7.88 -6.84
CA TYR A 39 -4.02 6.53 -7.39
C TYR A 39 -5.37 5.99 -7.89
N LYS A 40 -6.46 6.18 -7.14
CA LYS A 40 -7.81 5.73 -7.54
C LYS A 40 -8.40 6.52 -8.69
N LEU A 41 -8.08 7.82 -8.81
CA LEU A 41 -8.50 8.64 -9.95
C LEU A 41 -7.75 8.26 -11.23
N ASN A 42 -6.46 7.94 -11.12
CA ASN A 42 -5.58 7.50 -12.19
C ASN A 42 -5.65 8.36 -13.48
N SER A 43 -5.84 9.67 -13.33
CA SER A 43 -5.81 10.62 -14.42
C SER A 43 -4.47 11.38 -14.47
N PRO A 44 -4.10 11.96 -15.63
CA PRO A 44 -2.93 12.82 -15.73
C PRO A 44 -2.93 13.99 -14.73
N GLU A 45 -4.11 14.55 -14.45
CA GLU A 45 -4.30 15.62 -13.46
C GLU A 45 -3.99 15.11 -12.05
N SER A 46 -4.52 13.95 -11.67
CA SER A 46 -4.25 13.33 -10.37
C SER A 46 -2.77 12.97 -10.19
N PHE A 47 -2.10 12.56 -11.27
CA PHE A 47 -0.66 12.32 -11.26
C PHE A 47 0.15 13.60 -11.07
N LYS A 48 -0.26 14.70 -11.71
CA LYS A 48 0.35 16.02 -11.51
C LYS A 48 0.19 16.47 -10.05
N ILE A 49 -1.01 16.37 -9.50
CA ILE A 49 -1.29 16.71 -8.08
C ILE A 49 -0.42 15.86 -7.15
N CYS A 50 -0.41 14.53 -7.32
CA CYS A 50 0.40 13.62 -6.50
C CYS A 50 1.90 13.95 -6.58
N THR A 51 2.40 14.28 -7.77
CA THR A 51 3.79 14.69 -7.99
C THR A 51 4.11 15.97 -7.23
N THR A 52 3.31 17.01 -7.42
CA THR A 52 3.55 18.32 -6.81
C THR A 52 3.50 18.23 -5.29
N LEU A 53 2.51 17.53 -4.73
CA LEU A 53 2.42 17.30 -3.28
C LEU A 53 3.64 16.56 -2.73
N ARG A 54 4.18 15.58 -3.47
CA ARG A 54 5.38 14.84 -3.08
C ARG A 54 6.62 15.74 -3.08
N GLU A 55 6.79 16.54 -4.13
CA GLU A 55 7.93 17.46 -4.26
C GLU A 55 7.92 18.53 -3.17
N GLU A 56 6.75 19.11 -2.87
CA GLU A 56 6.58 20.05 -1.77
C GLU A 56 6.88 19.41 -0.41
N ALA A 57 6.42 18.18 -0.17
CA ALA A 57 6.73 17.44 1.05
C ALA A 57 8.25 17.28 1.22
N LEU A 58 8.96 16.91 0.15
CA LEU A 58 10.42 16.76 0.16
C LEU A 58 11.13 18.08 0.43
N ILE A 59 10.71 19.18 -0.22
CA ILE A 59 11.30 20.52 0.01
C ILE A 59 11.11 20.96 1.46
N LYS A 60 9.96 20.67 2.06
CA LYS A 60 9.65 20.98 3.46
C LYS A 60 10.32 20.02 4.45
N GLY A 61 11.06 19.01 3.98
CA GLY A 61 11.71 18.00 4.82
C GLY A 61 10.74 17.00 5.47
N GLU A 62 9.53 16.87 4.94
CA GLU A 62 8.52 15.95 5.46
C GLU A 62 8.86 14.50 5.06
N VAL A 63 8.77 13.57 6.01
CA VAL A 63 9.04 12.15 5.78
C VAL A 63 7.76 11.43 5.37
N LEU A 64 7.67 11.08 4.09
CA LEU A 64 6.56 10.30 3.54
C LEU A 64 6.57 8.87 4.08
N SER A 65 5.37 8.36 4.40
CA SER A 65 5.24 6.97 4.83
C SER A 65 5.45 6.02 3.65
N ARG A 66 5.92 4.80 3.93
CA ARG A 66 6.03 3.72 2.94
C ARG A 66 4.74 3.55 2.13
N ARG A 67 3.58 3.60 2.80
CA ARG A 67 2.27 3.40 2.16
C ARG A 67 1.94 4.53 1.18
N ALA A 68 2.23 5.78 1.54
CA ALA A 68 2.08 6.90 0.63
C ALA A 68 2.98 6.69 -0.59
N SER A 69 4.27 6.41 -0.39
CA SER A 69 5.21 6.16 -1.47
C SER A 69 4.78 5.01 -2.39
N CYS A 70 4.22 3.92 -1.85
CA CYS A 70 3.67 2.83 -2.67
C CYS A 70 2.55 3.30 -3.61
N PHE A 71 1.62 4.15 -3.14
CA PHE A 71 0.58 4.71 -4.02
C PHE A 71 1.18 5.60 -5.10
N ALA A 72 2.16 6.43 -4.77
CA ALA A 72 2.85 7.28 -5.74
C ALA A 72 3.61 6.46 -6.81
N VAL A 73 4.30 5.38 -6.40
CA VAL A 73 4.95 4.43 -7.32
C VAL A 73 3.92 3.76 -8.22
N ALA A 74 2.85 3.21 -7.64
CA ALA A 74 1.81 2.52 -8.39
C ALA A 74 1.13 3.45 -9.41
N LEU A 75 0.86 4.69 -9.03
CA LEU A 75 0.31 5.70 -9.93
C LEU A 75 1.30 6.06 -11.06
N ALA A 76 2.59 6.22 -10.75
CA ALA A 76 3.60 6.46 -11.78
C ALA A 76 3.70 5.30 -12.80
N LEU A 77 3.63 4.05 -12.33
CA LEU A 77 3.61 2.87 -13.19
C LEU A 77 2.37 2.82 -14.09
N ASN A 78 1.19 3.17 -13.56
CA ASN A 78 -0.05 3.27 -14.34
C ASN A 78 0.02 4.34 -15.44
N GLN A 79 0.80 5.40 -15.22
CA GLN A 79 1.03 6.49 -16.18
C GLN A 79 2.24 6.22 -17.10
N ASN A 80 2.80 5.00 -17.09
CA ASN A 80 3.99 4.60 -17.84
C ASN A 80 5.25 5.44 -17.53
N GLN A 81 5.33 6.05 -16.35
CA GLN A 81 6.47 6.87 -15.91
C GLN A 81 7.45 6.03 -15.09
N VAL A 82 8.06 5.03 -15.72
CA VAL A 82 8.90 4.01 -15.07
C VAL A 82 10.11 4.61 -14.36
N ALA A 83 10.79 5.58 -14.98
CA ALA A 83 11.93 6.27 -14.37
C ALA A 83 11.54 6.99 -13.07
N LYS A 84 10.36 7.60 -13.05
CA LYS A 84 9.82 8.26 -11.86
C LYS A 84 9.42 7.26 -10.79
N ALA A 85 8.80 6.14 -11.19
CA ALA A 85 8.47 5.05 -10.29
C ALA A 85 9.73 4.50 -9.59
N MET A 86 10.80 4.25 -10.34
CA MET A 86 12.11 3.83 -9.80
C MET A 86 12.69 4.86 -8.82
N SER A 87 12.68 6.15 -9.19
CA SER A 87 13.18 7.23 -8.34
C SER A 87 12.40 7.36 -7.02
N ILE A 88 11.07 7.20 -7.06
CA ILE A 88 10.25 7.22 -5.84
C ILE A 88 10.50 5.97 -5.01
N PHE A 89 10.61 4.80 -5.65
CA PHE A 89 10.80 3.52 -4.97
C PHE A 89 12.13 3.46 -4.20
N SER A 90 13.22 3.99 -4.78
CA SER A 90 14.54 4.01 -4.12
C SER A 90 14.59 4.89 -2.86
N GLN A 91 13.66 5.83 -2.71
CA GLN A 91 13.53 6.69 -1.53
C GLN A 91 12.72 6.02 -0.40
N ILE A 92 12.15 4.83 -0.62
CA ILE A 92 11.36 4.11 0.38
C ILE A 92 12.29 3.48 1.42
N MET A 93 12.20 3.94 2.67
CA MET A 93 12.88 3.29 3.78
C MET A 93 12.22 1.94 4.14
N ASN A 94 13.06 0.91 4.26
CA ASN A 94 12.67 -0.47 4.60
C ASN A 94 11.60 -1.05 3.64
N PRO A 95 11.94 -1.41 2.39
CA PRO A 95 10.97 -1.84 1.38
C PRO A 95 10.39 -3.25 1.61
N GLU A 96 10.63 -3.87 2.76
CA GLU A 96 10.15 -5.21 3.15
C GLU A 96 8.64 -5.22 3.46
N SER A 97 7.82 -5.00 2.42
CA SER A 97 6.38 -5.21 2.50
C SER A 97 5.87 -5.89 1.23
N ILE A 98 4.82 -6.70 1.37
CA ILE A 98 4.18 -7.41 0.27
C ILE A 98 3.88 -6.45 -0.90
N ALA A 99 3.30 -5.28 -0.63
CA ALA A 99 3.01 -4.28 -1.66
C ALA A 99 4.28 -3.74 -2.34
N CYS A 100 5.32 -3.40 -1.58
CA CYS A 100 6.60 -2.94 -2.13
C CYS A 100 7.27 -4.01 -2.99
N THR A 101 7.32 -5.27 -2.55
CA THR A 101 7.93 -6.36 -3.31
C THR A 101 7.22 -6.55 -4.65
N ASN A 102 5.89 -6.55 -4.65
CA ASN A 102 5.10 -6.65 -5.89
C ASN A 102 5.30 -5.44 -6.81
N LEU A 103 5.38 -4.22 -6.26
CA LEU A 103 5.71 -3.02 -7.04
C LEU A 103 7.11 -3.07 -7.63
N ASN A 104 8.10 -3.58 -6.87
CA ASN A 104 9.47 -3.71 -7.35
C ASN A 104 9.53 -4.64 -8.58
N ILE A 105 8.83 -5.78 -8.51
CA ILE A 105 8.73 -6.70 -9.65
C ILE A 105 8.12 -5.99 -10.87
N ILE A 106 7.03 -5.24 -10.72
CA ILE A 106 6.43 -4.51 -11.84
C ILE A 106 7.38 -3.46 -12.42
N ILE A 107 8.11 -2.73 -11.57
CA ILE A 107 9.13 -1.77 -12.00
C ILE A 107 10.14 -2.46 -12.92
N HIS A 108 10.73 -3.59 -12.48
CA HIS A 108 11.71 -4.32 -13.27
C HIS A 108 11.12 -4.90 -14.57
N ILE A 109 9.88 -5.41 -14.52
CA ILE A 109 9.15 -5.87 -15.71
C ILE A 109 8.98 -4.74 -16.73
N GLN A 110 8.55 -3.55 -16.30
CA GLN A 110 8.36 -2.40 -17.19
C GLN A 110 9.69 -1.83 -17.69
N SER A 111 10.77 -1.97 -16.93
CA SER A 111 12.15 -1.63 -17.35
C SER A 111 12.82 -2.70 -18.22
N ASN A 112 12.14 -3.80 -18.54
CA ASN A 112 12.67 -4.93 -19.31
C ASN A 112 13.92 -5.59 -18.70
N MET A 113 14.08 -5.50 -17.38
CA MET A 113 15.13 -6.17 -16.61
C MET A 113 14.53 -7.44 -16.01
N LEU A 114 14.39 -8.51 -16.81
CA LEU A 114 13.56 -9.68 -16.48
C LEU A 114 14.29 -10.69 -15.59
N GLU A 115 15.61 -10.64 -15.54
CA GLU A 115 16.46 -11.46 -14.68
C GLU A 115 16.21 -11.12 -13.20
N THR A 116 16.09 -9.84 -12.87
CA THR A 116 15.92 -9.40 -11.47
C THR A 116 14.61 -9.89 -10.83
N PRO A 117 13.43 -9.82 -11.49
CA PRO A 117 12.22 -10.49 -11.01
C PRO A 117 12.39 -11.99 -10.79
N ILE A 118 13.10 -12.69 -11.68
CA ILE A 118 13.32 -14.13 -11.56
C ILE A 118 14.20 -14.43 -10.34
N GLU A 119 15.26 -13.65 -10.10
CA GLU A 119 16.11 -13.77 -8.91
C GLU A 119 15.31 -13.50 -7.63
N ILE A 120 14.52 -12.42 -7.58
CA ILE A 120 13.65 -12.11 -6.42
C ILE A 120 12.69 -13.27 -6.11
N LEU A 121 12.10 -13.88 -7.14
CA LEU A 121 11.21 -15.03 -6.97
C LEU A 121 11.98 -16.29 -6.53
N THR A 122 13.21 -16.47 -7.02
CA THR A 122 14.09 -17.59 -6.65
C THR A 122 14.46 -17.51 -5.18
N ASP A 123 14.96 -16.35 -4.73
CA ASP A 123 15.33 -16.09 -3.35
C ASP A 123 14.15 -16.33 -2.39
N ALA A 124 12.94 -15.95 -2.81
CA ALA A 124 11.73 -16.18 -2.01
C ALA A 124 11.31 -17.66 -1.97
N ALA A 125 11.50 -18.40 -3.07
CA ALA A 125 11.20 -19.83 -3.16
C ALA A 125 12.21 -20.70 -2.39
N GLU A 126 13.49 -20.32 -2.39
CA GLU A 126 14.59 -21.02 -1.73
C GLU A 126 14.76 -20.61 -0.26
N GLY A 127 14.32 -19.40 0.08
CA GLY A 127 14.35 -18.87 1.44
C GLY A 127 13.56 -19.75 2.41
N ASN A 128 14.26 -20.41 3.33
CA ASN A 128 13.69 -21.11 4.48
C ASN A 128 13.10 -20.11 5.49
N VAL A 129 12.02 -19.44 5.11
CA VAL A 129 11.29 -18.55 6.02
C VAL A 129 10.56 -19.42 7.04
N SER A 130 11.05 -19.38 8.29
CA SER A 130 10.41 -20.01 9.45
C SER A 130 8.89 -19.82 9.40
N LYS A 131 8.11 -20.85 9.79
CA LYS A 131 6.64 -20.83 9.80
C LYS A 131 6.03 -19.62 10.56
N PHE A 132 6.83 -18.96 11.39
CA PHE A 132 6.44 -17.83 12.23
C PHE A 132 6.75 -16.44 11.63
N VAL A 133 7.53 -16.37 10.54
CA VAL A 133 7.83 -15.10 9.85
C VAL A 133 6.84 -14.91 8.70
N LYS A 134 6.40 -13.68 8.47
CA LYS A 134 5.53 -13.34 7.33
C LYS A 134 6.24 -13.75 6.04
N ARG A 135 5.67 -14.74 5.34
CA ARG A 135 6.15 -15.14 4.02
C ARG A 135 5.91 -14.02 3.01
N TYR A 136 6.82 -13.87 2.06
CA TYR A 136 6.56 -13.08 0.86
C TYR A 136 5.27 -13.60 0.20
N ALA A 137 4.43 -12.67 -0.26
CA ALA A 137 3.22 -12.99 -0.98
C ALA A 137 3.25 -12.27 -2.32
N PHE A 138 3.26 -13.03 -3.42
CA PHE A 138 3.25 -12.50 -4.77
C PHE A 138 1.84 -12.55 -5.33
N SER A 139 1.38 -11.43 -5.87
CA SER A 139 0.07 -11.34 -6.51
C SER A 139 0.09 -12.14 -7.82
N GLU A 140 -0.93 -12.98 -8.01
CA GLU A 140 -1.12 -13.71 -9.26
C GLU A 140 -1.12 -12.77 -10.48
N GLU A 141 -1.70 -11.58 -10.34
CA GLU A 141 -1.72 -10.55 -11.40
C GLU A 141 -0.31 -10.12 -11.82
N VAL A 142 0.62 -10.02 -10.85
CA VAL A 142 2.00 -9.61 -11.09
C VAL A 142 2.81 -10.74 -11.72
N LEU A 143 2.62 -11.97 -11.24
CA LEU A 143 3.24 -13.16 -11.81
C LEU A 143 2.78 -13.40 -13.25
N ALA A 144 1.49 -13.22 -13.54
CA ALA A 144 0.95 -13.29 -14.89
C ALA A 144 1.60 -12.26 -15.83
N LYS A 145 1.82 -11.02 -15.37
CA LYS A 145 2.54 -9.99 -16.15
C LYS A 145 3.99 -10.40 -16.44
N LEU A 146 4.69 -11.01 -15.48
CA LEU A 146 6.03 -11.52 -15.70
C LEU A 146 6.03 -12.65 -16.72
N ARG A 147 5.13 -13.63 -16.55
CA ARG A 147 4.96 -14.78 -17.45
C ARG A 147 4.74 -14.35 -18.89
N GLU A 148 3.85 -13.40 -19.11
CA GLU A 148 3.58 -12.85 -20.45
C GLU A 148 4.81 -12.17 -21.07
N LYS A 149 5.69 -11.59 -20.25
CA LYS A 149 6.92 -10.93 -20.71
C LYS A 149 8.05 -11.89 -21.02
N VAL A 150 8.11 -13.04 -20.36
CA VAL A 150 9.16 -14.06 -20.58
C VAL A 150 8.74 -15.18 -21.54
N LYS A 151 7.49 -15.18 -22.05
CA LYS A 151 6.94 -16.27 -22.87
C LYS A 151 7.77 -16.61 -24.13
N ASP A 152 8.38 -15.59 -24.74
CA ASP A 152 9.18 -15.74 -25.96
C ASP A 152 10.68 -16.01 -25.65
N MET A 153 11.01 -16.21 -24.37
CA MET A 153 12.36 -16.46 -23.87
C MET A 153 12.43 -17.85 -23.19
N PRO A 154 12.72 -18.94 -23.92
CA PRO A 154 12.59 -20.31 -23.42
C PRO A 154 13.34 -20.58 -22.10
N ALA A 155 14.55 -20.03 -21.96
CA ALA A 155 15.35 -20.21 -20.75
C ALA A 155 14.74 -19.55 -19.52
N LEU A 156 14.25 -18.30 -19.65
CA LEU A 156 13.58 -17.60 -18.54
C LEU A 156 12.20 -18.17 -18.25
N MET A 157 11.46 -18.57 -19.28
CA MET A 157 10.15 -19.21 -19.13
C MET A 157 10.25 -20.52 -18.32
N THR A 158 11.22 -21.36 -18.64
CA THR A 158 11.44 -22.63 -17.93
C THR A 158 11.77 -22.39 -16.46
N ARG A 159 12.64 -21.42 -16.17
CA ARG A 159 12.96 -21.02 -14.78
C ARG A 159 11.74 -20.47 -14.07
N PHE A 160 10.99 -19.59 -14.72
CA PHE A 160 9.77 -19.02 -14.15
C PHE A 160 8.76 -20.10 -13.77
N ASP A 161 8.46 -21.05 -14.66
CA ASP A 161 7.47 -22.10 -14.41
C ASP A 161 7.89 -23.01 -13.23
N GLU A 162 9.19 -23.34 -13.12
CA GLU A 162 9.73 -24.11 -11.98
C GLU A 162 9.55 -23.35 -10.66
N ILE A 163 9.95 -22.07 -10.62
CA ILE A 163 9.86 -21.23 -9.43
C ILE A 163 8.41 -20.97 -9.05
N TYR A 164 7.55 -20.68 -10.02
CA TYR A 164 6.12 -20.48 -9.81
C TYR A 164 5.48 -21.70 -9.15
N GLY A 165 5.83 -22.92 -9.60
CA GLY A 165 5.39 -24.17 -8.96
C GLY A 165 5.79 -24.26 -7.49
N LYS A 166 7.04 -23.92 -7.15
CA LYS A 166 7.54 -23.90 -5.76
C LYS A 166 6.82 -22.85 -4.90
N LEU A 167 6.61 -21.65 -5.43
CA LEU A 167 5.89 -20.57 -4.75
C LEU A 167 4.43 -20.93 -4.49
N HIS A 168 3.78 -21.60 -5.45
CA HIS A 168 2.40 -22.05 -5.32
C HIS A 168 2.26 -23.11 -4.21
N ILE A 169 3.11 -24.14 -4.22
CA ILE A 169 3.12 -25.21 -3.20
C ILE A 169 3.43 -24.66 -1.81
N SER A 170 4.35 -23.69 -1.72
CA SER A 170 4.71 -23.05 -0.45
C SER A 170 3.69 -22.02 0.06
N GLY A 171 2.61 -21.77 -0.68
CA GLY A 171 1.56 -20.82 -0.31
C GLY A 171 2.02 -19.36 -0.32
N GLN A 172 3.03 -19.03 -1.13
CA GLN A 172 3.56 -17.67 -1.29
C GLN A 172 2.86 -16.90 -2.43
N VAL A 173 1.85 -17.49 -3.07
CA VAL A 173 1.06 -16.84 -4.11
C VAL A 173 -0.30 -16.43 -3.55
N THR A 174 -0.71 -15.19 -3.82
CA THR A 174 -2.00 -14.64 -3.35
C THR A 174 -2.92 -14.30 -4.52
N THR A 175 -4.21 -14.56 -4.31
CA THR A 175 -5.29 -14.17 -5.24
C THR A 175 -5.64 -12.68 -5.16
N HIS A 176 -5.07 -11.95 -4.21
CA HIS A 176 -5.27 -10.50 -4.12
C HIS A 176 -4.57 -9.79 -5.27
N THR A 177 -5.29 -8.87 -5.92
CA THR A 177 -4.73 -7.97 -6.94
C THR A 177 -3.73 -7.01 -6.31
N LEU A 178 -2.88 -6.39 -7.13
CA LEU A 178 -1.96 -5.35 -6.64
C LEU A 178 -2.73 -4.21 -5.97
N ASP A 179 -3.86 -3.80 -6.58
CA ASP A 179 -4.75 -2.78 -6.02
C ASP A 179 -5.25 -3.15 -4.62
N ALA A 180 -5.68 -4.40 -4.43
CA ALA A 180 -6.13 -4.90 -3.13
C ALA A 180 -4.99 -4.91 -2.10
N LEU A 181 -3.76 -5.25 -2.51
CA LEU A 181 -2.59 -5.23 -1.63
C LEU A 181 -2.21 -3.81 -1.19
N LEU A 182 -2.33 -2.82 -2.08
CA LEU A 182 -2.08 -1.40 -1.78
C LEU A 182 -3.17 -0.80 -0.88
N CYS A 183 -4.43 -1.14 -1.17
CA CYS A 183 -5.58 -0.65 -0.43
C CYS A 183 -5.88 -1.44 0.85
N HIS A 184 -5.16 -2.53 1.12
CA HIS A 184 -5.33 -3.29 2.34
C HIS A 184 -5.00 -2.42 3.56
N THR A 185 -6.04 -2.08 4.32
CA THR A 185 -5.87 -1.48 5.64
C THR A 185 -5.67 -2.62 6.61
N PRO A 186 -4.53 -2.70 7.32
CA PRO A 186 -4.34 -3.70 8.35
C PRO A 186 -5.54 -3.62 9.28
N ARG A 187 -6.25 -4.73 9.47
CA ARG A 187 -7.23 -4.79 10.55
C ARG A 187 -6.47 -4.40 11.80
N GLU A 188 -6.89 -3.34 12.48
CA GLU A 188 -6.45 -3.11 13.85
C GLU A 188 -6.56 -4.47 14.52
N LYS A 189 -5.45 -5.00 15.04
CA LYS A 189 -5.53 -6.07 16.05
C LYS A 189 -6.55 -5.51 17.00
N LYS A 190 -7.77 -6.10 17.06
CA LYS A 190 -8.90 -5.63 17.88
C LYS A 190 -8.26 -4.97 19.06
N SER A 191 -8.31 -3.63 19.13
CA SER A 191 -7.78 -2.95 20.29
C SER A 191 -8.30 -3.78 21.43
N ARG A 192 -7.40 -4.30 22.28
CA ARG A 192 -7.84 -4.72 23.60
C ARG A 192 -8.25 -3.41 24.27
N MET A 193 -9.35 -2.81 23.80
CA MET A 193 -10.36 -2.25 24.64
C MET A 193 -10.69 -3.42 25.57
N LEU A 194 -9.84 -3.56 26.61
CA LEU A 194 -10.33 -3.83 27.93
C LEU A 194 -11.68 -3.14 27.95
N PRO A 195 -12.78 -3.88 28.13
CA PRO A 195 -14.04 -3.22 28.37
C PRO A 195 -13.69 -2.20 29.43
N LEU A 196 -13.85 -0.91 29.12
CA LEU A 196 -14.07 0.08 30.15
C LEU A 196 -15.37 -0.38 30.76
N ASN A 197 -15.25 -1.37 31.64
CA ASN A 197 -16.27 -1.81 32.53
C ASN A 197 -16.47 -0.54 33.32
N LYS A 198 -17.50 0.21 32.91
CA LYS A 198 -17.90 1.45 33.53
C LYS A 198 -17.92 1.10 35.00
N ARG A 199 -16.93 1.55 35.77
CA ARG A 199 -16.95 1.42 37.22
C ARG A 199 -18.00 2.43 37.64
N THR A 200 -19.26 2.02 37.54
CA THR A 200 -20.44 2.84 37.79
C THR A 200 -20.63 3.14 39.26
N VAL A 201 -19.69 2.73 40.12
CA VAL A 201 -19.75 2.82 41.56
C VAL A 201 -18.57 3.65 42.06
N SER A 202 -18.88 4.76 42.70
CA SER A 202 -17.90 5.62 43.38
C SER A 202 -17.15 4.83 44.45
N ARG A 203 -15.82 4.89 44.48
CA ARG A 203 -15.02 4.25 45.55
C ARG A 203 -15.15 4.94 46.91
N ARG A 204 -15.60 6.20 46.94
CA ARG A 204 -15.77 6.96 48.19
C ARG A 204 -17.11 6.70 48.86
N THR A 205 -18.15 6.46 48.06
CA THR A 205 -19.53 6.34 48.56
C THR A 205 -20.18 4.99 48.29
N LEU A 206 -19.53 4.10 47.54
CA LEU A 206 -20.01 2.77 47.13
C LEU A 206 -21.42 2.78 46.52
N GLN A 207 -21.85 3.90 45.94
CA GLN A 207 -23.16 4.03 45.29
C GLN A 207 -23.06 4.25 43.78
N PRO A 208 -24.09 3.83 43.01
CA PRO A 208 -24.20 4.11 41.59
C PRO A 208 -24.31 5.61 41.32
N LEU A 209 -23.50 6.13 40.38
CA LEU A 209 -23.49 7.57 40.02
C LEU A 209 -24.84 8.10 39.51
N SER A 210 -25.78 7.23 39.13
CA SER A 210 -27.13 7.62 38.71
C SER A 210 -28.00 8.15 39.86
N LYS A 211 -27.66 7.88 41.13
CA LYS A 211 -28.44 8.34 42.28
C LYS A 211 -28.08 9.75 42.77
N SER A 212 -26.92 10.30 42.38
CA SER A 212 -26.50 11.63 42.83
C SER A 212 -27.05 12.79 42.00
N LEU A 213 -27.71 12.50 40.87
CA LEU A 213 -28.29 13.51 39.98
C LEU A 213 -29.77 13.80 40.25
N LEU A 214 -30.40 13.10 41.21
CA LEU A 214 -31.83 13.19 41.53
C LEU A 214 -32.11 13.58 42.98
N ALA A 215 -31.11 14.11 43.68
CA ALA A 215 -31.29 14.69 45.01
C ALA A 215 -31.02 16.20 44.91
N GLU A 216 -32.08 16.94 44.57
CA GLU A 216 -32.24 18.36 44.89
C GLU A 216 -33.54 18.48 45.72
#